data_AF-A0A7J4L9E2-F1
#
_entry.id   AF-A0A7J4L9E2-F1
#
_cell.length_a   1.000
_cell.length_b   1.000
_cell.length_c   1.000
_cell.angle_alpha   90.00
_cell.angle_beta   90.00
_cell.angle_gamma   90.00
#
_symmetry.space_group_name_H-M   'P 1'
#
loop_
_entity.id
_entity.type
_entity.pdbx_description
1 polymer ?
#
loop_
_entity_poly.entity_id
_entity_poly.type
_entity_poly.pdbx_seq_one_letter_code
_entity_poly.pdbx_strand_id
1 'polypeptide(L)' 'MPHKCARCGRVYDDGDIQILKGCSFCGGKKFYYIAT' A
#
# COMPACT_ATOMS: atom_id res chain seq x y z
N MET A 1 -1.35 1.89 10.94
CA MET A 1 -0.28 2.50 10.16
C MET A 1 -0.60 2.41 8.66
N PRO A 2 -1.30 3.41 8.10
CA PRO A 2 -1.70 3.36 6.69
C PRO A 2 -0.49 3.32 5.76
N HIS A 3 -0.66 2.69 4.60
CA HIS A 3 0.41 2.43 3.64
C HIS A 3 0.07 2.98 2.26
N LYS A 4 1.03 3.64 1.61
CA LYS A 4 0.89 4.17 0.25
C LYS A 4 1.72 3.37 -0.74
N CYS A 5 1.11 2.91 -1.83
CA CYS A 5 1.82 2.23 -2.90
C CYS A 5 2.84 3.17 -3.56
N ALA A 6 4.12 2.78 -3.58
CA ALA A 6 5.19 3.59 -4.16
C ALA A 6 5.07 3.78 -5.69
N ARG A 7 4.27 2.93 -6.36
CA ARG A 7 4.14 2.93 -7.83
C ARG A 7 2.94 3.75 -8.33
N CYS A 8 1.78 3.63 -7.67
CA CYS A 8 0.55 4.28 -8.13
C CYS A 8 -0.05 5.27 -7.12
N GLY A 9 0.52 5.35 -5.91
CA GLY A 9 0.06 6.30 -4.88
C GLY A 9 -1.24 5.92 -4.17
N ARG A 10 -1.84 4.76 -4.45
CA ARG A 10 -3.01 4.26 -3.72
C ARG A 10 -2.68 4.10 -2.23
N VAL A 11 -3.60 4.54 -1.38
CA VAL A 11 -3.52 4.41 0.08
C VAL A 11 -4.30 3.17 0.51
N TYR A 12 -3.72 2.47 1.47
CA TYR A 12 -4.25 1.28 2.13
C TYR A 12 -4.35 1.58 3.62
N ASP A 13 -5.46 1.20 4.23
CA ASP A 13 -5.69 1.38 5.65
C ASP A 13 -4.79 0.46 6.49
N ASP A 14 -4.79 0.71 7.80
CA ASP A 14 -4.04 -0.12 8.73
C ASP A 14 -4.50 -1.58 8.71
N GLY A 15 -3.53 -2.50 8.70
CA GLY A 15 -3.81 -3.93 8.71
C GLY A 15 -4.42 -4.50 7.42
N ASP A 16 -4.47 -3.73 6.32
CA ASP A 16 -5.00 -4.24 5.06
C ASP A 16 -4.13 -5.40 4.52
N ILE A 17 -4.67 -6.61 4.44
CA ILE A 17 -3.92 -7.78 3.96
C ILE A 17 -3.50 -7.67 2.49
N GLN A 18 -4.05 -6.74 1.72
CA GLN A 18 -3.68 -6.55 0.32
C GLN A 18 -2.21 -6.12 0.16
N ILE A 19 -1.64 -5.35 1.12
CA ILE A 19 -0.22 -4.97 1.05
C ILE A 19 0.73 -6.18 1.11
N LEU A 20 0.32 -7.29 1.73
CA LEU A 20 1.09 -8.55 1.76
C LEU A 20 1.10 -9.26 0.39
N LYS A 21 0.00 -9.12 -0.37
CA LYS A 21 -0.14 -9.71 -1.72
C LYS A 21 0.40 -8.78 -2.82
N GLY A 22 0.53 -7.49 -2.52
CA GLY A 22 0.90 -6.44 -3.46
C GLY A 22 -0.30 -5.61 -3.93
N CYS A 23 -0.02 -4.47 -4.56
CA CYS A 23 -1.03 -3.50 -4.93
C CYS A 23 -2.00 -4.09 -5.96
N SER A 24 -3.28 -4.17 -5.59
CA SER A 24 -4.38 -4.72 -6.40
C SER A 24 -4.63 -3.97 -7.72
N PHE A 25 -4.10 -2.75 -7.88
CA PHE A 25 -4.29 -1.95 -9.10
C PHE A 25 -3.15 -2.04 -10.09
N CYS A 26 -1.91 -1.97 -9.61
CA CYS A 26 -0.73 -1.82 -10.47
C CYS A 26 0.32 -2.92 -10.26
N GLY A 27 0.06 -3.89 -9.39
CA GLY A 27 0.97 -4.99 -9.04
C GLY A 27 2.23 -4.54 -8.29
N GLY A 28 2.31 -3.28 -7.85
CA GLY A 28 3.44 -2.76 -7.09
C GLY A 28 3.61 -3.48 -5.75
N LYS A 29 4.84 -3.86 -5.39
CA LYS A 29 5.16 -4.56 -4.13
C LYS A 29 5.87 -3.68 -3.10
N LYS A 30 6.11 -2.41 -3.42
CA LYS A 30 6.74 -1.44 -2.52
C LYS A 30 5.69 -0.47 -2.00
N PHE A 31 5.70 -0.27 -0.68
CA PHE A 31 4.79 0.61 0.02
C PHE A 31 5.56 1.51 0.98
N TYR A 32 5.12 2.75 1.10
CA TYR A 32 5.59 3.69 2.11
C TYR A 32 4.62 3.67 3.28
N TYR A 33 5.15 3.66 4.49
CA TYR A 33 4.35 3.97 5.65
C TYR A 33 3.99 5.47 5.62
N ILE A 34 2.73 5.80 5.85
CA ILE A 34 2.26 7.17 6.03
C ILE A 34 1.74 7.31 7.47
N ALA A 35 2.51 8.03 8.29
CA ALA A 35 2.09 8.50 9.60
C ALA A 35 1.37 9.84 9.39
N THR A 36 0.14 9.78 8.91
CA THR A 36 -0.76 10.95 8.88
C THR A 36 -1.84 10.75 9.92
#